data_AF-A0A946EVP1-F1
#
_entry.id   AF-A0A946EVP1-F1
#
_cell.length_a   1.000
_cell.length_b   1.000
_cell.length_c   1.000
_cell.angle_alpha   90.00
_cell.angle_beta   90.00
_cell.angle_gamma   90.00
#
_symmetry.space_group_name_H-M   'P 1'
#
loop_
_entity.id
_entity.type
_entity.pdbx_description
1 polymer ?
#
loop_
_entity_poly.entity_id
_entity_poly.type
_entity_poly.pdbx_seq_one_letter_code
_entity_poly.pdbx_strand_id
1 'polypeptide(L)' 'MTRKFISRKELKQNIQKDTTQRTTISFYKYVKIQDTQAFQETLFSAYTKLGVLGRIYIATEGINA' A
#
# COMPACT_ATOMS: atom_id res chain seq x y z
N MET A 1 1.33 14.78 -5.98
CA MET A 1 0.34 14.60 -4.88
C MET A 1 1.09 14.60 -3.56
N THR A 2 0.76 15.49 -2.64
CA THR A 2 1.44 15.61 -1.34
C THR A 2 1.12 14.41 -0.46
N ARG A 3 2.14 13.67 0.00
CA ARG A 3 1.96 12.53 0.91
C ARG A 3 1.39 13.04 2.24
N LYS A 4 0.10 12.81 2.50
CA LYS A 4 -0.53 13.18 3.77
C LYS A 4 -0.11 12.18 4.84
N PHE A 5 0.65 12.65 5.83
CA PHE A 5 0.98 11.86 7.02
C PHE A 5 -0.19 11.90 7.99
N ILE A 6 -0.92 10.79 8.09
CA ILE A 6 -2.05 10.63 9.02
C ILE A 6 -1.54 9.92 10.27
N SER A 7 -1.93 10.41 11.45
CA SER A 7 -1.53 9.77 12.70
C SER A 7 -2.09 8.35 12.80
N ARG A 8 -1.40 7.46 13.53
CA ARG A 8 -1.89 6.10 13.79
C ARG A 8 -3.28 6.09 14.45
N LYS A 9 -3.55 7.07 15.32
CA LYS A 9 -4.83 7.23 16.01
C LYS A 9 -5.95 7.55 15.01
N GLU A 10 -5.71 8.52 14.13
CA GLU A 10 -6.68 8.93 13.11
C GLU A 10 -6.93 7.81 12.09
N LEU A 11 -5.88 7.07 11.67
CA LEU A 11 -6.05 5.90 10.80
C LEU A 11 -6.96 4.83 11.43
N LYS A 12 -6.78 4.52 12.73
CA LYS A 12 -7.64 3.57 13.45
C LYS A 12 -9.09 4.05 13.51
N GLN A 13 -9.30 5.34 13.79
CA GLN A 13 -10.64 5.93 13.83
C GLN A 13 -11.32 5.88 12.45
N ASN A 14 -10.58 6.15 11.38
CA ASN A 14 -11.11 6.07 10.01
C ASN A 14 -11.52 4.65 9.66
N ILE A 15 -10.68 3.64 9.98
CA ILE A 15 -11.03 2.23 9.74
C ILE A 15 -12.25 1.79 10.55
N GLN A 16 -12.40 2.23 11.80
CA GLN A 16 -13.57 1.89 12.61
C GLN A 16 -14.89 2.47 12.07
N LYS A 17 -14.83 3.59 11.34
CA LYS A 17 -15.98 4.24 10.72
C LYS A 17 -16.25 3.73 9.30
N ASP A 18 -15.31 3.01 8.72
CA ASP A 18 -15.41 2.48 7.36
C ASP A 18 -16.26 1.22 7.34
N THR A 19 -17.41 1.27 6.67
CA THR A 19 -18.34 0.14 6.51
C THR A 19 -18.08 -0.67 5.23
N THR A 20 -17.08 -0.27 4.43
CA THR A 20 -16.70 -0.98 3.21
C THR A 20 -16.28 -2.41 3.57
N GLN A 21 -16.87 -3.41 2.90
CA GLN A 21 -16.38 -4.79 3.02
C GLN A 21 -14.96 -4.87 2.44
N ARG A 22 -14.04 -5.45 3.21
CA ARG A 22 -12.63 -5.55 2.84
C ARG A 22 -12.16 -6.98 2.92
N THR A 23 -11.29 -7.36 2.00
CA THR A 23 -10.55 -8.61 2.04
C THR A 23 -9.11 -8.30 2.43
N THR A 24 -8.64 -8.90 3.51
CA THR A 24 -7.22 -8.86 3.87
C THR A 24 -6.47 -9.84 3.00
N ILE A 25 -5.42 -9.35 2.34
CA ILE A 25 -4.50 -10.17 1.55
C ILE A 25 -3.10 -10.04 2.14
N SER A 26 -2.31 -11.08 1.97
CA SER A 26 -0.87 -11.06 2.23
C SER A 26 -0.15 -11.82 1.12
N PHE A 27 0.94 -11.26 0.61
CA PHE A 27 1.75 -11.91 -0.40
C PHE A 27 3.21 -11.45 -0.36
N TYR A 28 4.08 -12.32 -0.85
CA TYR A 28 5.47 -11.99 -1.09
C TYR A 28 5.89 -12.60 -2.44
N LYS A 29 6.83 -11.95 -3.11
CA LYS A 29 7.43 -12.49 -4.32
C LYS A 29 8.85 -12.00 -4.49
N TYR A 30 9.78 -12.94 -4.62
CA TYR A 30 11.13 -12.66 -5.08
C TYR A 30 11.10 -12.46 -6.60
N VAL A 31 11.45 -11.27 -7.03
CA VAL A 31 11.53 -10.88 -8.43
C VAL A 31 12.48 -9.68 -8.53
N LYS A 32 13.38 -9.69 -9.51
CA LYS A 32 14.29 -8.56 -9.71
C LYS A 32 13.49 -7.34 -10.17
N ILE A 33 13.47 -6.28 -9.36
CA ILE A 33 12.86 -4.99 -9.68
C ILE A 33 14.00 -4.01 -9.97
N GLN A 34 14.10 -3.57 -11.23
CA GLN A 34 15.20 -2.68 -11.66
C GLN A 34 15.05 -1.27 -11.10
N ASP A 35 13.87 -0.67 -11.27
CA ASP A 35 13.54 0.65 -10.73
C ASP A 35 12.46 0.50 -9.65
N THR A 36 12.92 0.40 -8.40
CA THR A 36 12.03 0.24 -7.25
C THR A 36 11.15 1.47 -7.02
N GLN A 37 11.63 2.67 -7.39
CA GLN A 37 10.88 3.90 -7.21
C GLN A 37 9.72 3.96 -8.23
N ALA A 38 10.00 3.78 -9.51
CA ALA A 38 8.96 3.79 -10.55
C ALA A 38 7.92 2.69 -10.32
N PHE A 39 8.36 1.51 -9.86
CA PHE A 39 7.47 0.41 -9.51
C PHE A 39 6.58 0.76 -8.31
N GLN A 40 7.14 1.38 -7.28
CA GLN A 40 6.39 1.87 -6.12
C GLN A 40 5.34 2.93 -6.51
N GLU A 41 5.71 3.90 -7.35
CA GLU A 41 4.80 4.95 -7.82
C GLU A 41 3.62 4.37 -8.62
N THR A 42 3.91 3.38 -9.47
CA THR A 42 2.89 2.65 -10.25
C THR A 42 1.90 1.94 -9.32
N LEU A 43 2.40 1.16 -8.35
CA LEU A 43 1.56 0.46 -7.38
C LEU A 43 0.76 1.44 -6.53
N PHE A 44 1.40 2.50 -6.02
CA PHE A 44 0.72 3.52 -5.21
C PHE A 44 -0.45 4.17 -5.96
N SER A 45 -0.25 4.53 -7.22
CA SER A 45 -1.30 5.09 -8.07
C SER A 45 -2.46 4.11 -8.28
N ALA A 46 -2.16 2.85 -8.65
CA ALA A 46 -3.16 1.83 -8.89
C ALA A 46 -3.96 1.50 -7.61
N TYR A 47 -3.27 1.31 -6.49
CA TYR A 47 -3.87 0.90 -5.23
C TYR A 47 -4.66 2.03 -4.56
N THR A 48 -4.21 3.28 -4.73
CA THR A 48 -4.99 4.46 -4.31
C THR A 48 -6.32 4.51 -5.06
N LYS A 49 -6.32 4.26 -6.38
CA LYS A 49 -7.57 4.22 -7.18
C LYS A 49 -8.51 3.09 -6.73
N LEU A 50 -7.96 1.96 -6.29
CA LEU A 50 -8.74 0.83 -5.77
C LEU A 50 -9.17 0.98 -4.30
N GLY A 51 -8.72 2.01 -3.58
CA GLY A 51 -9.02 2.18 -2.16
C GLY A 51 -8.34 1.15 -1.25
N VAL A 52 -7.19 0.60 -1.68
CA VAL A 52 -6.39 -0.32 -0.88
C VAL A 52 -5.79 0.40 0.32
N LEU A 53 -5.90 -0.23 1.49
CA LEU A 53 -5.28 0.23 2.72
C LEU A 53 -4.20 -0.79 3.12
N GLY A 54 -3.02 -0.32 3.50
CA GLY A 54 -1.96 -1.23 3.94
C GLY A 54 -0.56 -0.64 3.78
N ARG A 55 0.43 -1.52 3.89
CA ARG A 55 1.84 -1.21 3.66
C ARG A 55 2.37 -2.19 2.63
N ILE A 56 3.27 -1.72 1.79
CA ILE A 56 3.97 -2.52 0.80
C ILE A 56 5.45 -2.18 0.96
N TYR A 57 6.27 -3.21 1.02
CA TYR A 57 7.71 -3.13 1.08
C TYR A 57 8.26 -3.61 -0.27
N ILE A 58 9.05 -2.76 -0.91
CA ILE A 58 9.63 -3.01 -2.23
C ILE A 58 11.14 -2.89 -2.09
N ALA A 59 11.85 -3.89 -2.58
CA ALA A 59 13.30 -3.92 -2.68
C ALA A 59 13.69 -4.40 -4.08
N THR A 60 14.97 -4.27 -4.43
CA THR A 60 15.47 -4.76 -5.72
C THR A 60 15.28 -6.26 -5.90
N GLU A 61 15.21 -7.02 -4.79
CA GLU A 61 14.98 -8.46 -4.78
C GLU A 61 13.50 -8.88 -4.85
N GLY A 62 12.55 -7.95 -4.64
CA GLY A 62 11.14 -8.29 -4.68
C GLY A 62 10.21 -7.40 -3.85
N ILE A 63 9.07 -7.97 -3.47
CA ILE A 63 7.96 -7.29 -2.81
C ILE A 63 7.38 -8.12 -1.67
N ASN A 64 6.96 -7.44 -0.60
CA ASN A 64 6.20 -7.98 0.53
C ASN A 64 5.04 -7.02 0.87
N ALA A 65 3.81 -7.54 0.95
CA ALA A 65 2.60 -6.76 1.15
C ALA A 65 1.56 -7.53 1.97
#